data_AF-A0A920Q012-F1
#
_entry.id   AF-A0A920Q012-F1
#
_cell.length_a   1.000
_cell.length_b   1.000
_cell.length_c   1.000
_cell.angle_alpha   90.00
_cell.angle_beta   90.00
_cell.angle_gamma   90.00
#
_symmetry.space_group_name_H-M   'P 1'
#
loop_
_entity.id
_entity.type
_entity.pdbx_description
1 polymer ?
#
loop_
_entity_poly.entity_id
_entity_poly.type
_entity_poly.pdbx_seq_one_letter_code
_entity_poly.pdbx_strand_id
1 'polypeptide(L)'
;MQEIYQQPLIPGLVTERIREINAAGVVSCVSVTPQRTSALLDEILAGEPDMLVIQGTVVSAEHVSTTVEPLNLKTFIRQLDIPVIVGGCATNKAALHLMRTGAAGVLVGVGPGHACTTRGVLGLGVPQATAIADVRAARMRHLDETGVYCHVIADGGMATGGDISKAIVCGADAVMIGSPLAAASEAPGRGYHWGMATFHPTLPRGARVQTTTRGTLEEILLGPANENDGKLNLFGGLRTSMATCGYVDVKEFQKAEVMVAPALQTEGKALQKSQGVGMGH
;
A
#
# COMPACT_ATOMS: atom_id res chain seq x y z
N MET A 1 21.26 -2.75 7.84
CA MET A 1 20.26 -2.54 6.75
C MET A 1 20.87 -1.78 5.59
N GLN A 2 21.37 -0.56 5.77
CA GLN A 2 22.00 0.21 4.67
C GLN A 2 23.14 -0.56 3.97
N GLU A 3 24.04 -1.18 4.73
CA GLU A 3 25.13 -2.01 4.19
C GLU A 3 24.66 -3.12 3.23
N ILE A 4 23.54 -3.78 3.56
CA ILE A 4 22.94 -4.84 2.74
C ILE A 4 22.39 -4.27 1.43
N TYR A 5 21.70 -3.13 1.50
CA TYR A 5 21.05 -2.50 0.33
C TYR A 5 22.01 -1.66 -0.53
N GLN A 6 23.25 -1.47 -0.08
CA GLN A 6 24.35 -0.88 -0.85
C GLN A 6 25.09 -1.91 -1.72
N GLN A 7 24.89 -3.21 -1.47
CA GLN A 7 25.49 -4.23 -2.32
C GLN A 7 25.02 -4.09 -3.77
N PRO A 8 25.90 -4.33 -4.75
CA PRO A 8 25.51 -4.32 -6.16
C PRO A 8 24.45 -5.40 -6.41
N LEU A 9 23.55 -5.12 -7.34
CA LEU A 9 22.58 -6.12 -7.77
C LEU A 9 23.31 -7.25 -8.48
N ILE A 10 22.90 -8.48 -8.17
CA ILE A 10 23.42 -9.69 -8.80
C ILE A 10 22.81 -9.74 -10.21
N PRO A 11 23.62 -9.73 -11.29
CA PRO A 11 23.12 -9.69 -12.65
C PRO A 11 22.16 -10.85 -12.94
N GLY A 12 21.00 -10.55 -13.54
CA GLY A 12 20.01 -11.54 -13.96
C GLY A 12 19.19 -12.17 -12.83
N LEU A 13 19.53 -11.93 -11.56
CA LEU A 13 18.80 -12.47 -10.43
C LEU A 13 17.37 -11.92 -10.36
N VAL A 14 17.15 -10.66 -10.77
CA VAL A 14 15.81 -10.07 -10.83
C VAL A 14 14.94 -10.86 -11.80
N THR A 15 15.43 -11.08 -13.03
CA THR A 15 14.75 -11.89 -14.05
C THR A 15 14.44 -13.30 -13.55
N GLU A 16 15.41 -13.96 -12.90
CA GLU A 16 15.24 -15.31 -12.37
C GLU A 16 14.13 -15.38 -11.31
N ARG A 17 14.11 -14.44 -10.35
CA ARG A 17 13.09 -14.42 -9.29
C ARG A 17 11.68 -14.14 -9.83
N ILE A 18 11.55 -13.32 -10.88
CA ILE A 18 10.26 -13.10 -11.53
C ILE A 18 9.78 -14.40 -12.20
N ARG A 19 10.65 -15.09 -12.93
CA ARG A 19 10.32 -16.38 -13.57
C ARG A 19 9.93 -17.46 -12.58
N GLU A 20 10.56 -17.49 -11.39
CA GLU A 20 10.18 -18.38 -10.30
C GLU A 20 8.74 -18.15 -9.82
N ILE A 21 8.34 -16.88 -9.66
CA ILE A 21 6.96 -16.52 -9.29
C ILE A 21 5.99 -16.90 -10.43
N ASN A 22 6.34 -16.58 -11.67
CA ASN A 22 5.52 -16.93 -12.84
C ASN A 22 5.32 -18.45 -12.97
N ALA A 23 6.35 -19.25 -12.71
CA ALA A 23 6.27 -20.71 -12.76
C ALA A 23 5.29 -21.30 -11.72
N ALA A 24 4.96 -20.57 -10.67
CA ALA A 24 3.92 -20.95 -9.71
C ALA A 24 2.48 -20.71 -10.23
N GLY A 25 2.31 -20.09 -11.40
CA GLY A 25 1.00 -19.83 -12.02
C GLY A 25 0.18 -18.75 -11.31
N VAL A 26 0.85 -17.84 -10.61
CA VAL A 26 0.23 -16.71 -9.90
C VAL A 26 0.54 -15.39 -10.60
N VAL A 27 -0.27 -14.36 -10.33
CA VAL A 27 -0.03 -13.01 -10.85
C VAL A 27 1.25 -12.45 -10.23
N SER A 28 2.21 -12.07 -11.06
CA SER A 28 3.47 -11.47 -10.63
C SER A 28 3.47 -9.95 -10.75
N CYS A 29 3.81 -9.29 -9.65
CA CYS A 29 3.92 -7.84 -9.59
C CYS A 29 5.32 -7.46 -9.13
N VAL A 30 6.01 -6.59 -9.87
CA VAL A 30 7.38 -6.16 -9.54
C VAL A 30 7.37 -4.72 -9.08
N SER A 31 7.90 -4.47 -7.87
CA SER A 31 8.03 -3.11 -7.34
C SER A 31 9.44 -2.57 -7.54
N VAL A 32 9.55 -1.33 -8.02
CA VAL A 32 10.80 -0.61 -8.25
C VAL A 32 10.67 0.85 -7.83
N THR A 33 11.76 1.42 -7.32
CA THR A 33 11.78 2.87 -7.03
C THR A 33 11.96 3.67 -8.32
N PRO A 34 11.37 4.89 -8.42
CA PRO A 34 11.55 5.74 -9.60
C PRO A 34 13.01 5.91 -10.03
N GLN A 35 13.94 5.97 -9.07
CA GLN A 35 15.38 6.15 -9.32
C GLN A 35 16.05 4.95 -9.96
N ARG A 36 15.48 3.75 -9.82
CA ARG A 36 16.04 2.49 -10.35
C ARG A 36 15.25 1.95 -11.54
N THR A 37 14.08 2.50 -11.84
CA THR A 37 13.17 2.00 -12.87
C THR A 37 13.88 1.83 -14.21
N SER A 38 14.53 2.87 -14.75
CA SER A 38 15.19 2.78 -16.06
C SER A 38 16.33 1.76 -16.09
N ALA A 39 17.08 1.63 -14.99
CA ALA A 39 18.24 0.75 -14.93
C ALA A 39 17.85 -0.74 -14.80
N LEU A 40 16.67 -1.03 -14.26
CA LEU A 40 16.20 -2.40 -14.04
C LEU A 40 15.13 -2.85 -15.04
N LEU A 41 14.64 -1.94 -15.88
CA LEU A 41 13.50 -2.24 -16.74
C LEU A 41 13.76 -3.46 -17.63
N ASP A 42 14.91 -3.53 -18.31
CA ASP A 42 15.21 -4.62 -19.23
C ASP A 42 15.23 -5.98 -18.53
N GLU A 43 15.86 -6.06 -17.35
CA GLU A 43 15.88 -7.29 -16.54
C GLU A 43 14.48 -7.66 -16.02
N ILE A 44 13.68 -6.66 -15.64
CA ILE A 44 12.32 -6.87 -15.18
C ILE A 44 11.47 -7.42 -16.33
N LEU A 45 11.48 -6.78 -17.50
CA LEU A 45 10.67 -7.19 -18.65
C LEU A 45 11.11 -8.55 -19.20
N ALA A 46 12.40 -8.89 -19.16
CA ALA A 46 12.89 -10.23 -19.52
C ALA A 46 12.36 -11.34 -18.60
N GLY A 47 11.87 -10.97 -17.41
CA GLY A 47 11.18 -11.86 -16.48
C GLY A 47 9.71 -12.05 -16.82
N GLU A 48 9.14 -11.21 -17.69
CA GLU A 48 7.72 -11.20 -18.11
C GLU A 48 6.74 -11.08 -16.92
N PRO A 49 6.80 -10.01 -16.11
CA PRO A 49 5.85 -9.81 -15.04
C PRO A 49 4.47 -9.40 -15.56
N ASP A 50 3.40 -9.73 -14.84
CA ASP A 50 2.04 -9.30 -15.20
C ASP A 50 1.82 -7.79 -14.97
N MET A 51 2.57 -7.19 -14.03
CA MET A 51 2.40 -5.80 -13.64
C MET A 51 3.66 -5.17 -13.07
N LEU A 52 3.84 -3.88 -13.33
CA LEU A 52 4.89 -3.06 -12.73
C LEU A 52 4.32 -2.11 -11.68
N VAL A 53 5.01 -1.98 -10.55
CA VAL A 53 4.70 -1.00 -9.50
C VAL A 53 5.87 -0.05 -9.35
N ILE A 54 5.67 1.22 -9.70
CA ILE A 54 6.67 2.28 -9.47
C ILE A 54 6.33 2.95 -8.14
N GLN A 55 7.06 2.58 -7.09
CA GLN A 55 6.76 2.98 -5.71
C GLN A 55 7.88 3.79 -5.05
N GLY A 56 7.51 4.88 -4.39
CA GLY A 56 8.35 5.63 -3.45
C GLY A 56 7.50 6.22 -2.33
N THR A 57 8.12 6.86 -1.34
CA THR A 57 7.35 7.53 -0.26
C THR A 57 6.43 8.62 -0.79
N VAL A 58 6.93 9.40 -1.76
CA VAL A 58 6.18 10.41 -2.51
C VAL A 58 6.68 10.34 -3.94
N VAL A 59 5.77 10.24 -4.91
CA VAL A 59 6.09 10.24 -6.34
C VAL A 59 5.30 11.34 -7.04
N SER A 60 5.98 12.06 -7.93
CA SER A 60 5.38 13.06 -8.81
C SER A 60 5.47 12.59 -10.26
N ALA A 61 4.44 12.93 -11.06
CA ALA A 61 4.42 12.61 -12.49
C ALA A 61 5.58 13.26 -13.26
N GLU A 62 5.96 14.46 -12.83
CA GLU A 62 7.12 15.20 -13.31
C GLU A 62 8.07 15.40 -12.14
N HIS A 63 9.31 14.97 -12.29
CA HIS A 63 10.38 15.27 -11.35
C HIS A 63 11.30 16.29 -12.02
N VAL A 64 11.62 17.38 -11.32
CA VAL A 64 12.59 18.36 -11.80
C VAL A 64 13.87 18.12 -11.01
N SER A 65 14.93 17.74 -11.70
CA SER A 65 16.26 17.53 -11.13
C SER A 65 17.29 18.24 -11.99
N THR A 66 18.25 18.89 -11.33
CA THR A 66 19.42 19.50 -12.00
C THR A 66 20.64 18.58 -11.99
N THR A 67 20.56 17.43 -11.32
CA THR A 67 21.69 16.52 -11.10
C THR A 67 21.54 15.17 -11.79
N VAL A 68 20.32 14.77 -12.14
CA VAL A 68 20.01 13.48 -12.79
C VAL A 68 18.87 13.70 -13.76
N GLU A 69 18.93 13.10 -14.95
CA GLU A 69 17.82 13.11 -15.90
C GLU A 69 16.59 12.43 -15.27
N PRO A 70 15.48 13.15 -15.06
CA PRO A 70 14.31 12.61 -14.37
C PRO A 70 13.53 11.65 -15.28
N LEU A 71 13.00 10.57 -14.69
CA LEU A 71 12.08 9.69 -15.39
C LEU A 71 10.77 10.43 -15.72
N ASN A 72 10.49 10.62 -17.01
CA ASN A 72 9.19 11.13 -17.45
C ASN A 72 8.16 9.99 -17.47
N LEU A 73 7.40 9.88 -16.37
CA LEU A 73 6.43 8.80 -16.19
C LEU A 73 5.34 8.78 -17.27
N LYS A 74 4.97 9.93 -17.84
CA LYS A 74 3.93 10.02 -18.87
C LYS A 74 4.34 9.30 -20.15
N THR A 75 5.59 9.48 -20.60
CA THR A 75 6.09 8.78 -21.78
C THR A 75 6.39 7.33 -21.44
N PHE A 76 7.03 7.10 -20.30
CA PHE A 76 7.48 5.79 -19.87
C PHE A 76 6.33 4.78 -19.73
N ILE A 77 5.27 5.12 -19.00
CA ILE A 77 4.17 4.18 -18.71
C ILE A 77 3.45 3.78 -19.99
N ARG A 78 3.32 4.70 -20.94
CA ARG A 78 2.64 4.46 -22.22
C ARG A 78 3.44 3.59 -23.20
N GLN A 79 4.73 3.39 -22.94
CA GLN A 79 5.60 2.52 -23.75
C GLN A 79 5.56 1.07 -23.28
N LEU A 80 4.96 0.79 -22.12
CA LEU A 80 4.88 -0.56 -21.56
C LEU A 80 3.55 -1.21 -21.96
N ASP A 81 3.64 -2.48 -22.37
CA ASP A 81 2.47 -3.31 -22.69
C ASP A 81 1.82 -3.93 -21.45
N ILE A 82 2.44 -3.77 -20.28
CA ILE A 82 1.93 -4.23 -18.98
C ILE A 82 1.34 -3.08 -18.18
N PRO A 83 0.28 -3.32 -17.37
CA PRO A 83 -0.27 -2.30 -16.50
C PRO A 83 0.77 -1.79 -15.50
N VAL A 84 0.73 -0.48 -15.23
CA VAL A 84 1.62 0.16 -14.25
C VAL A 84 0.80 0.79 -13.12
N ILE A 85 1.15 0.44 -11.89
CA ILE A 85 0.71 1.15 -10.67
C ILE A 85 1.79 2.14 -10.25
N VAL A 86 1.41 3.34 -9.81
CA VAL A 86 2.37 4.38 -9.40
C VAL A 86 1.99 5.03 -8.07
N GLY A 87 2.95 5.26 -7.18
CA GLY A 87 2.75 6.11 -6.00
C GLY A 87 3.96 6.07 -5.07
N GLY A 88 3.90 6.51 -3.81
CA GLY A 88 2.74 7.03 -3.09
C GLY A 88 2.40 8.47 -3.45
N CYS A 89 1.11 8.77 -3.37
CA CYS A 89 0.57 10.13 -3.39
C CYS A 89 -0.41 10.29 -2.22
N ALA A 90 -0.73 11.53 -1.85
CA ALA A 90 -1.69 11.78 -0.77
C ALA A 90 -2.51 13.06 -0.96
N THR A 91 -2.45 13.66 -2.16
CA THR A 91 -3.20 14.88 -2.49
C THR A 91 -3.90 14.70 -3.81
N ASN A 92 -5.04 15.38 -3.97
CA ASN A 92 -5.84 15.37 -5.18
C ASN A 92 -5.00 15.71 -6.44
N LYS A 93 -4.23 16.82 -6.39
CA LYS A 93 -3.42 17.29 -7.52
C LYS A 93 -2.34 16.30 -7.92
N ALA A 94 -1.60 15.74 -6.95
CA ALA A 94 -0.54 14.78 -7.24
C ALA A 94 -1.11 13.51 -7.86
N ALA A 95 -2.21 12.98 -7.29
CA ALA A 95 -2.86 11.80 -7.83
C ALA A 95 -3.41 12.02 -9.24
N LEU A 96 -4.10 13.14 -9.51
CA LEU A 96 -4.61 13.45 -10.84
C LEU A 96 -3.47 13.48 -11.88
N HIS A 97 -2.32 14.06 -11.53
CA HIS A 97 -1.15 14.06 -12.42
C HIS A 97 -0.61 12.64 -12.66
N LEU A 98 -0.54 11.80 -11.63
CA LEU A 98 -0.14 10.40 -11.78
C LEU A 98 -1.12 9.62 -12.65
N MET A 99 -2.44 9.79 -12.46
CA MET A 99 -3.46 9.13 -13.29
C MET A 99 -3.29 9.50 -14.78
N ARG A 100 -3.06 10.79 -15.08
CA ARG A 100 -2.85 11.29 -16.45
C ARG A 100 -1.59 10.74 -17.16
N THR A 101 -0.67 10.10 -16.43
CA THR A 101 0.45 9.38 -17.05
C THR A 101 -0.01 8.15 -17.83
N GLY A 102 -1.19 7.60 -17.51
CA GLY A 102 -1.68 6.32 -18.03
C GLY A 102 -1.59 5.18 -17.01
N ALA A 103 -1.27 5.47 -15.75
CA ALA A 103 -1.23 4.48 -14.68
C ALA A 103 -2.58 3.77 -14.53
N ALA A 104 -2.56 2.44 -14.43
CA ALA A 104 -3.75 1.63 -14.18
C ALA A 104 -4.27 1.81 -12.74
N GLY A 105 -3.38 2.17 -11.81
CA GLY A 105 -3.73 2.49 -10.45
C GLY A 105 -2.71 3.41 -9.77
N VAL A 106 -3.14 4.04 -8.69
CA VAL A 106 -2.28 4.87 -7.83
C VAL A 106 -2.23 4.36 -6.41
N LEU A 107 -1.03 4.34 -5.81
CA LEU A 107 -0.84 4.06 -4.39
C LEU A 107 -1.06 5.34 -3.57
N VAL A 108 -1.90 5.25 -2.55
CA VAL A 108 -2.30 6.37 -1.70
C VAL A 108 -1.80 6.19 -0.28
N GLY A 109 -0.90 7.06 0.15
CA GLY A 109 -0.38 7.07 1.51
C GLY A 109 0.97 7.74 1.62
N VAL A 110 1.09 8.70 2.54
CA VAL A 110 2.36 9.33 2.91
C VAL A 110 2.45 9.41 4.42
N GLY A 111 3.29 8.56 5.01
CA GLY A 111 3.50 8.47 6.45
C GLY A 111 2.63 7.53 7.30
N PRO A 112 1.53 6.88 6.84
CA PRO A 112 0.67 6.11 7.75
C PRO A 112 1.17 4.70 8.10
N GLY A 113 2.19 4.19 7.41
CA GLY A 113 2.71 2.84 7.65
C GLY A 113 3.40 2.68 9.00
N HIS A 114 3.25 1.54 9.67
CA HIS A 114 3.80 1.30 11.02
C HIS A 114 5.32 1.39 11.10
N ALA A 115 6.04 0.97 10.06
CA ALA A 115 7.49 1.08 9.99
C ALA A 115 7.97 2.45 9.49
N CYS A 116 7.07 3.37 9.14
CA CYS A 116 7.41 4.68 8.58
C CYS A 116 7.68 5.70 9.69
N THR A 117 8.78 6.45 9.56
CA THR A 117 9.12 7.55 10.47
C THR A 117 9.06 8.92 9.80
N THR A 118 8.53 9.00 8.57
CA THR A 118 8.48 10.24 7.77
C THR A 118 7.81 11.41 8.50
N ARG A 119 6.74 11.16 9.26
CA ARG A 119 6.08 12.21 10.05
C ARG A 119 7.00 12.81 11.11
N GLY A 120 7.78 11.97 11.80
CA GLY A 120 8.73 12.43 12.81
C GLY A 120 9.99 13.04 12.20
N VAL A 121 10.52 12.46 11.13
CA VAL A 121 11.79 12.89 10.51
C VAL A 121 11.62 14.14 9.66
N LEU A 122 10.53 14.25 8.90
CA LEU A 122 10.31 15.35 7.94
C LEU A 122 9.17 16.30 8.35
N GLY A 123 8.35 15.96 9.35
CA GLY A 123 7.13 16.71 9.65
C GLY A 123 6.04 16.54 8.59
N LEU A 124 6.18 15.58 7.67
CA LEU A 124 5.29 15.39 6.54
C LEU A 124 4.44 14.13 6.70
N GLY A 125 3.15 14.26 6.41
CA GLY A 125 2.24 13.14 6.26
C GLY A 125 0.80 13.61 6.15
N VAL A 126 -0.05 12.72 5.65
CA VAL A 126 -1.49 12.99 5.52
C VAL A 126 -2.26 11.90 6.28
N PRO A 127 -3.34 12.23 7.00
CA PRO A 127 -4.26 11.22 7.53
C PRO A 127 -4.84 10.37 6.40
N GLN A 128 -4.81 9.04 6.57
CA GLN A 128 -5.05 8.12 5.46
C GLN A 128 -6.48 8.22 4.89
N ALA A 129 -7.49 8.40 5.74
CA ALA A 129 -8.87 8.61 5.29
C ALA A 129 -9.01 9.85 4.39
N THR A 130 -8.39 10.97 4.78
CA THR A 130 -8.36 12.21 3.99
C THR A 130 -7.62 12.00 2.67
N ALA A 131 -6.44 11.37 2.70
CA ALA A 131 -5.68 11.09 1.50
C ALA A 131 -6.48 10.26 0.48
N ILE A 132 -7.15 9.19 0.93
CA ILE A 132 -7.98 8.35 0.07
C ILE A 132 -9.16 9.15 -0.50
N ALA A 133 -9.86 9.94 0.32
CA ALA A 133 -10.99 10.75 -0.13
C ALA A 133 -10.58 11.80 -1.18
N ASP A 134 -9.45 12.48 -0.98
CA ASP A 134 -8.91 13.46 -1.94
C ASP A 134 -8.52 12.80 -3.27
N VAL A 135 -7.91 11.62 -3.20
CA VAL A 135 -7.49 10.87 -4.40
C VAL A 135 -8.67 10.21 -5.11
N ARG A 136 -9.70 9.77 -4.38
CA ARG A 136 -10.99 9.37 -4.94
C ARG A 136 -11.59 10.49 -5.77
N ALA A 137 -11.59 11.73 -5.27
CA ALA A 137 -12.08 12.88 -6.03
C ALA A 137 -11.24 13.14 -7.29
N ALA A 138 -9.91 12.94 -7.23
CA ALA A 138 -9.03 13.03 -8.40
C ALA A 138 -9.37 11.95 -9.44
N ARG A 139 -9.63 10.70 -9.00
CA ARG A 139 -10.06 9.61 -9.88
C ARG A 139 -11.35 9.96 -10.60
N MET A 140 -12.34 10.52 -9.90
CA MET A 140 -13.61 10.88 -10.53
C MET A 140 -13.41 11.94 -11.61
N ARG A 141 -12.64 13.00 -11.33
CA ARG A 141 -12.27 13.98 -12.35
C ARG A 141 -11.54 13.35 -13.53
N HIS A 142 -10.57 12.45 -13.27
CA HIS A 142 -9.86 11.76 -14.34
C HIS A 142 -10.80 10.92 -15.22
N LEU A 143 -11.73 10.19 -14.60
CA LEU A 143 -12.73 9.40 -15.30
C LEU A 143 -13.63 10.29 -16.17
N ASP A 144 -14.08 11.42 -15.64
CA ASP A 144 -14.91 12.38 -16.40
C ASP A 144 -14.13 13.00 -17.57
N GLU A 145 -12.84 13.29 -17.38
CA GLU A 145 -11.96 13.88 -18.41
C GLU A 145 -11.58 12.90 -19.53
N THR A 146 -11.43 11.60 -19.21
CA THR A 146 -10.76 10.63 -20.10
C THR A 146 -11.59 9.40 -20.45
N GLY A 147 -12.65 9.12 -19.70
CA GLY A 147 -13.38 7.85 -19.76
C GLY A 147 -12.61 6.65 -19.17
N VAL A 148 -11.41 6.86 -18.60
CA VAL A 148 -10.56 5.79 -18.08
C VAL A 148 -10.62 5.75 -16.55
N TYR A 149 -10.98 4.58 -16.03
CA TYR A 149 -10.99 4.32 -14.58
C TYR A 149 -9.58 3.98 -14.09
N CYS A 150 -9.04 4.79 -13.18
CA CYS A 150 -7.76 4.52 -12.52
C CYS A 150 -8.01 4.05 -11.08
N HIS A 151 -7.47 2.89 -10.70
CA HIS A 151 -7.70 2.31 -9.38
C HIS A 151 -7.03 3.11 -8.27
N VAL A 152 -7.73 3.29 -7.15
CA VAL A 152 -7.20 3.90 -5.93
C VAL A 152 -6.82 2.80 -4.95
N ILE A 153 -5.54 2.67 -4.61
CA ILE A 153 -5.04 1.61 -3.74
C ILE A 153 -4.50 2.25 -2.46
N ALA A 154 -5.16 2.00 -1.33
CA ALA A 154 -4.71 2.53 -0.06
C ALA A 154 -3.46 1.79 0.42
N ASP A 155 -2.35 2.50 0.64
CA ASP A 155 -1.06 1.96 1.06
C ASP A 155 -0.66 2.51 2.44
N GLY A 156 -0.71 1.63 3.44
CA GLY A 156 -0.33 1.91 4.82
C GLY A 156 -1.48 2.36 5.72
N GLY A 157 -1.30 2.15 7.03
CA GLY A 157 -2.26 2.53 8.07
C GLY A 157 -3.33 1.49 8.41
N MET A 158 -3.47 0.43 7.61
CA MET A 158 -4.40 -0.67 7.90
C MET A 158 -3.75 -1.73 8.78
N ALA A 159 -4.26 -1.91 9.99
CA ALA A 159 -3.82 -2.95 10.93
C ALA A 159 -4.88 -4.05 11.14
N THR A 160 -6.16 -3.73 10.91
CA THR A 160 -7.29 -4.60 11.16
C THR A 160 -8.26 -4.65 9.98
N GLY A 161 -9.16 -5.63 9.96
CA GLY A 161 -10.24 -5.70 8.96
C GLY A 161 -11.16 -4.47 8.98
N GLY A 162 -11.31 -3.84 10.15
CA GLY A 162 -12.05 -2.57 10.28
C GLY A 162 -11.34 -1.39 9.59
N ASP A 163 -10.01 -1.35 9.60
CA ASP A 163 -9.27 -0.30 8.89
C ASP A 163 -9.31 -0.47 7.37
N ILE A 164 -9.29 -1.72 6.90
CA ILE A 164 -9.54 -2.04 5.48
C ILE A 164 -10.93 -1.57 5.09
N SER A 165 -11.94 -1.86 5.91
CA SER A 165 -13.32 -1.43 5.67
C SER A 165 -13.41 0.10 5.53
N LYS A 166 -12.80 0.86 6.45
CA LYS A 166 -12.74 2.33 6.38
C LYS A 166 -12.04 2.80 5.11
N ALA A 167 -10.91 2.19 4.73
CA ALA A 167 -10.17 2.56 3.52
C ALA A 167 -11.03 2.38 2.25
N ILE A 168 -11.74 1.27 2.14
CA ILE A 168 -12.69 1.02 1.05
C ILE A 168 -13.80 2.08 1.04
N VAL A 169 -14.47 2.32 2.17
CA VAL A 169 -15.55 3.33 2.21
C VAL A 169 -15.05 4.73 1.85
N CYS A 170 -13.84 5.10 2.26
CA CYS A 170 -13.21 6.36 1.86
C CYS A 170 -12.97 6.48 0.34
N GLY A 171 -12.99 5.37 -0.41
CA GLY A 171 -12.95 5.36 -1.87
C GLY A 171 -11.86 4.49 -2.49
N ALA A 172 -11.13 3.71 -1.70
CA ALA A 172 -10.16 2.76 -2.22
C ALA A 172 -10.85 1.59 -2.92
N ASP A 173 -10.24 1.12 -4.01
CA ASP A 173 -10.64 -0.07 -4.76
C ASP A 173 -9.89 -1.31 -4.25
N ALA A 174 -8.70 -1.13 -3.67
CA ALA A 174 -7.89 -2.16 -3.03
C ALA A 174 -7.03 -1.58 -1.89
N VAL A 175 -6.39 -2.46 -1.12
CA VAL A 175 -5.46 -2.10 -0.04
C VAL A 175 -4.12 -2.81 -0.22
N MET A 176 -3.02 -2.11 0.06
CA MET A 176 -1.69 -2.68 0.23
C MET A 176 -1.42 -2.86 1.72
N ILE A 177 -1.13 -4.11 2.13
CA ILE A 177 -0.99 -4.52 3.52
C ILE A 177 0.45 -4.95 3.78
N GLY A 178 1.11 -4.29 4.74
CA GLY A 178 2.50 -4.59 5.13
C GLY A 178 2.57 -5.32 6.47
N SER A 179 2.49 -4.56 7.57
CA SER A 179 2.77 -5.07 8.92
C SER A 179 1.89 -6.25 9.37
N PRO A 180 0.57 -6.32 9.04
CA PRO A 180 -0.23 -7.51 9.32
C PRO A 180 0.32 -8.77 8.63
N LEU A 181 0.76 -8.66 7.36
CA LEU A 181 1.32 -9.81 6.63
C LEU A 181 2.71 -10.19 7.15
N ALA A 182 3.47 -9.24 7.68
CA ALA A 182 4.75 -9.52 8.34
C ALA A 182 4.62 -10.28 9.67
N ALA A 183 3.39 -10.47 10.17
CA ALA A 183 3.09 -11.35 11.31
C ALA A 183 2.76 -12.79 10.88
N ALA A 184 2.75 -13.09 9.57
CA ALA A 184 2.54 -14.44 9.07
C ALA A 184 3.76 -15.33 9.35
N SER A 185 3.54 -16.63 9.57
CA SER A 185 4.60 -17.63 9.73
C SER A 185 5.48 -17.77 8.48
N GLU A 186 4.91 -17.49 7.33
CA GLU A 186 5.50 -17.54 5.99
C GLU A 186 6.27 -16.26 5.65
N ALA A 187 6.14 -15.21 6.46
CA ALA A 187 6.75 -13.93 6.16
C ALA A 187 8.29 -14.04 6.12
N PRO A 188 8.95 -13.59 5.03
CA PRO A 188 10.40 -13.73 4.88
C PRO A 188 11.19 -12.93 5.92
N GLY A 189 10.54 -11.94 6.56
CA GLY A 189 11.12 -11.13 7.62
C GLY A 189 11.35 -11.86 8.95
N ARG A 190 10.82 -13.09 9.13
CA ARG A 190 11.01 -13.94 10.33
C ARG A 190 10.83 -13.18 11.65
N GLY A 191 9.69 -12.50 11.81
CA GLY A 191 9.39 -11.68 12.98
C GLY A 191 9.94 -10.26 12.93
N TYR A 192 10.31 -9.77 11.74
CA TYR A 192 10.70 -8.37 11.52
C TYR A 192 10.00 -7.77 10.31
N HIS A 193 9.80 -6.45 10.36
CA HIS A 193 9.21 -5.66 9.31
C HIS A 193 9.96 -4.33 9.14
N TRP A 194 10.15 -3.87 7.91
CA TRP A 194 10.72 -2.56 7.60
C TRP A 194 10.19 -2.07 6.26
N GLY A 195 10.18 -0.74 6.08
CA GLY A 195 9.81 -0.12 4.80
C GLY A 195 11.01 0.15 3.90
N MET A 196 10.74 0.48 2.64
CA MET A 196 11.78 0.82 1.65
C MET A 196 12.62 2.06 2.01
N ALA A 197 12.06 2.97 2.82
CA ALA A 197 12.77 4.18 3.25
C ALA A 197 13.75 3.95 4.42
N THR A 198 13.78 2.75 5.00
CA THR A 198 14.63 2.40 6.15
C THR A 198 16.12 2.39 5.79
N PHE A 199 16.48 2.03 4.56
CA PHE A 199 17.87 1.91 4.11
C PHE A 199 18.33 3.08 3.21
N HIS A 200 17.60 4.20 3.24
CA HIS A 200 18.03 5.40 2.51
C HIS A 200 19.44 5.82 2.97
N PRO A 201 20.38 6.16 2.06
CA PRO A 201 21.80 6.25 2.38
C PRO A 201 22.15 7.40 3.36
N THR A 202 21.49 8.54 3.23
CA THR A 202 21.82 9.75 4.02
C THR A 202 20.75 10.11 5.06
N LEU A 203 19.47 9.95 4.70
CA LEU A 203 18.35 10.25 5.59
C LEU A 203 17.32 9.11 5.66
N PRO A 204 17.55 8.08 6.50
CA PRO A 204 16.57 7.02 6.79
C PRO A 204 15.23 7.56 7.30
N ARG A 205 14.13 7.06 6.76
CA ARG A 205 12.74 7.47 7.12
C ARG A 205 11.85 6.28 7.43
N GLY A 206 12.47 5.19 7.89
CA GLY A 206 11.77 4.04 8.40
C GLY A 206 12.58 3.33 9.49
N ALA A 207 11.89 2.51 10.26
CA ALA A 207 12.47 1.67 11.30
C ALA A 207 12.36 0.20 10.92
N ARG A 208 13.29 -0.62 11.39
CA ARG A 208 13.11 -2.07 11.47
C ARG A 208 12.41 -2.39 12.78
N VAL A 209 11.17 -2.84 12.68
CA VAL A 209 10.33 -3.17 13.84
C VAL A 209 10.21 -4.68 13.98
N GLN A 210 10.04 -5.15 15.22
CA GLN A 210 9.78 -6.55 15.50
C GLN A 210 8.28 -6.82 15.36
N THR A 211 7.92 -7.93 14.72
CA THR A 211 6.55 -8.41 14.59
C THR A 211 6.41 -9.73 15.35
N THR A 212 5.34 -9.85 16.11
CA THR A 212 4.97 -11.13 16.73
C THR A 212 4.26 -11.97 15.68
N THR A 213 4.68 -13.22 15.49
CA THR A 213 3.97 -14.17 14.62
C THR A 213 2.58 -14.45 15.19
N ARG A 214 1.55 -14.32 14.35
CA ARG A 214 0.14 -14.46 14.76
C ARG A 214 -0.57 -15.68 14.18
N GLY A 215 -0.05 -16.24 13.10
CA GLY A 215 -0.64 -17.38 12.41
C GLY A 215 -0.08 -17.53 11.00
N THR A 216 -0.74 -18.36 10.21
CA THR A 216 -0.49 -18.49 8.77
C THR A 216 -1.00 -17.27 8.00
N LEU A 217 -0.53 -17.10 6.76
CA LEU A 217 -1.01 -16.06 5.86
C LEU A 217 -2.52 -16.23 5.58
N GLU A 218 -2.97 -17.47 5.47
CA GLU A 218 -4.39 -17.81 5.29
C GLU A 218 -5.24 -17.37 6.48
N GLU A 219 -4.82 -17.68 7.72
CA GLU A 219 -5.55 -17.26 8.93
C GLU A 219 -5.62 -15.73 9.07
N ILE A 220 -4.53 -15.03 8.73
CA ILE A 220 -4.49 -13.57 8.76
C ILE A 220 -5.49 -13.00 7.75
N LEU A 221 -5.50 -13.49 6.51
CA LEU A 221 -6.32 -12.92 5.44
C LEU A 221 -7.79 -13.38 5.50
N LEU A 222 -8.02 -14.68 5.70
CA LEU A 222 -9.29 -15.37 5.45
C LEU A 222 -9.86 -16.05 6.70
N GLY A 223 -9.05 -16.21 7.75
CA GLY A 223 -9.46 -16.78 9.03
C GLY A 223 -9.22 -18.29 9.14
N PRO A 224 -9.70 -18.92 10.23
CA PRO A 224 -10.54 -18.31 11.28
C PRO A 224 -9.80 -17.27 12.12
N ALA A 225 -10.56 -16.36 12.74
CA ALA A 225 -10.01 -15.47 13.76
C ALA A 225 -10.28 -16.09 15.14
N ASN A 226 -9.21 -16.45 15.85
CA ASN A 226 -9.29 -17.04 17.20
C ASN A 226 -9.16 -15.97 18.31
N GLU A 227 -8.91 -14.71 17.92
CA GLU A 227 -8.80 -13.54 18.79
C GLU A 227 -9.85 -12.48 18.42
N ASN A 228 -10.11 -11.54 19.33
CA ASN A 228 -11.12 -10.49 19.16
C ASN A 228 -10.52 -9.10 18.86
N ASP A 229 -9.27 -9.03 18.41
CA ASP A 229 -8.54 -7.79 18.15
C ASP A 229 -8.57 -7.33 16.67
N GLY A 230 -9.22 -8.12 15.80
CA GLY A 230 -9.44 -7.81 14.38
C GLY A 230 -8.20 -7.93 13.49
N LYS A 231 -7.09 -8.53 13.98
CA LYS A 231 -5.84 -8.69 13.21
C LYS A 231 -5.76 -9.98 12.39
N LEU A 232 -6.68 -10.93 12.64
CA LEU A 232 -6.89 -12.13 11.84
C LEU A 232 -8.22 -12.04 11.08
N ASN A 233 -8.38 -12.86 10.05
CA ASN A 233 -9.53 -12.86 9.15
C ASN A 233 -9.88 -11.44 8.64
N LEU A 234 -8.86 -10.72 8.15
CA LEU A 234 -8.98 -9.33 7.72
C LEU A 234 -10.12 -9.13 6.70
N PHE A 235 -10.26 -10.05 5.74
CA PHE A 235 -11.32 -9.98 4.73
C PHE A 235 -12.68 -10.51 5.21
N GLY A 236 -12.72 -11.37 6.24
CA GLY A 236 -13.97 -11.66 6.94
C GLY A 236 -14.50 -10.44 7.69
N GLY A 237 -13.60 -9.63 8.27
CA GLY A 237 -13.94 -8.32 8.83
C GLY A 237 -14.54 -7.38 7.78
N LEU A 238 -13.92 -7.28 6.60
CA LEU A 238 -14.45 -6.49 5.48
C LEU A 238 -15.83 -6.98 5.03
N ARG A 239 -16.00 -8.29 4.78
CA ARG A 239 -17.28 -8.88 4.37
C ARG A 239 -18.38 -8.64 5.41
N THR A 240 -18.05 -8.78 6.69
CA THR A 240 -18.99 -8.52 7.79
C THR A 240 -19.39 -7.05 7.84
N SER A 241 -18.43 -6.13 7.67
CA SER A 241 -18.70 -4.69 7.63
C SER A 241 -19.61 -4.34 6.45
N MET A 242 -19.35 -4.88 5.26
CA MET A 242 -20.17 -4.66 4.07
C MET A 242 -21.60 -5.16 4.28
N ALA A 243 -21.75 -6.42 4.74
CA ALA A 243 -23.06 -7.02 4.99
C ALA A 243 -23.85 -6.24 6.05
N THR A 244 -23.19 -5.82 7.14
CA THR A 244 -23.81 -5.03 8.22
C THR A 244 -24.32 -3.68 7.72
N CYS A 245 -23.59 -3.06 6.79
CA CYS A 245 -23.99 -1.80 6.18
C CYS A 245 -24.92 -1.98 4.96
N GLY A 246 -25.28 -3.21 4.59
CA GLY A 246 -26.21 -3.48 3.48
C GLY A 246 -25.58 -3.46 2.08
N TYR A 247 -24.28 -3.69 1.96
CA TYR A 247 -23.55 -3.68 0.68
C TYR A 247 -23.03 -5.08 0.30
N VAL A 248 -23.05 -5.38 -1.01
CA VAL A 248 -22.70 -6.71 -1.55
C VAL A 248 -21.35 -6.78 -2.25
N ASP A 249 -20.80 -5.63 -2.66
CA ASP A 249 -19.50 -5.53 -3.32
C ASP A 249 -18.71 -4.28 -2.86
N VAL A 250 -17.40 -4.31 -3.13
CA VAL A 250 -16.45 -3.27 -2.72
C VAL A 250 -16.83 -1.91 -3.29
N LYS A 251 -17.35 -1.87 -4.53
CA LYS A 251 -17.61 -0.61 -5.23
C LYS A 251 -18.84 0.10 -4.67
N GLU A 252 -19.90 -0.64 -4.41
CA GLU A 252 -21.10 -0.12 -3.76
C GLU A 252 -20.80 0.29 -2.32
N PHE A 253 -19.93 -0.44 -1.61
CA PHE A 253 -19.53 -0.09 -0.25
C PHE A 253 -18.82 1.28 -0.14
N GLN A 254 -18.22 1.79 -1.23
CA GLN A 254 -17.69 3.16 -1.30
C GLN A 254 -18.77 4.27 -1.13
N LYS A 255 -20.06 3.90 -1.12
CA LYS A 255 -21.19 4.81 -0.89
C LYS A 255 -21.70 4.80 0.56
N ALA A 256 -21.15 3.93 1.42
CA ALA A 256 -21.53 3.88 2.82
C ALA A 256 -21.22 5.19 3.55
N GLU A 257 -22.03 5.51 4.56
CA GLU A 257 -21.83 6.69 5.38
C GLU A 257 -20.57 6.57 6.24
N VAL A 258 -19.82 7.67 6.36
CA VAL A 258 -18.64 7.77 7.22
C VAL A 258 -18.88 8.85 8.25
N MET A 259 -18.70 8.49 9.53
CA MET A 259 -18.76 9.43 10.63
C MET A 259 -17.43 9.52 11.36
N VAL A 260 -17.08 10.74 11.79
CA VAL A 260 -15.94 11.00 12.66
C VAL A 260 -16.46 11.20 14.08
N ALA A 261 -16.23 10.21 14.92
CA ALA A 261 -16.61 10.26 16.34
C ALA A 261 -15.35 10.05 17.19
N PRO A 262 -14.77 11.11 17.78
CA PRO A 262 -13.54 11.01 18.58
C PRO A 262 -13.63 10.03 19.75
N ALA A 263 -14.84 9.86 20.32
CA ALA A 263 -15.09 8.96 21.42
C ALA A 263 -15.27 7.48 21.01
N LEU A 264 -15.37 7.15 19.70
CA LEU A 264 -15.71 5.80 19.25
C LEU A 264 -14.74 4.71 19.76
N GLN A 265 -13.46 5.06 19.95
CA GLN A 265 -12.46 4.14 20.47
C GLN A 265 -12.59 3.87 21.97
N THR A 266 -13.29 4.73 22.71
CA THR A 266 -13.36 4.68 24.19
C THR A 266 -14.78 4.49 24.72
N GLU A 267 -15.80 4.81 23.94
CA GLU A 267 -17.21 4.68 24.28
C GLU A 267 -17.57 3.23 24.60
N GLY A 268 -18.15 3.00 25.78
CA GLY A 268 -18.53 1.67 26.26
C GLY A 268 -17.37 0.70 26.53
N LYS A 269 -16.10 1.15 26.50
CA LYS A 269 -14.92 0.28 26.64
C LYS A 269 -14.34 0.19 28.06
N ALA A 270 -15.03 0.71 29.07
CA ALA A 270 -14.53 0.73 30.45
C ALA A 270 -14.16 -0.67 30.99
N LEU A 271 -15.04 -1.66 30.78
CA LEU A 271 -14.78 -3.05 31.21
C LEU A 271 -13.59 -3.67 30.48
N GLN A 272 -13.54 -3.51 29.16
CA GLN A 272 -12.45 -4.01 28.32
C GLN A 272 -11.08 -3.45 28.77
N LYS A 273 -11.00 -2.15 29.04
CA LYS A 273 -9.79 -1.49 29.55
C LYS A 273 -9.40 -1.99 30.94
N SER A 274 -10.36 -2.14 31.85
CA SER A 274 -10.06 -2.63 33.21
C SER A 274 -9.51 -4.06 33.24
N GLN A 275 -9.74 -4.84 32.18
CA GLN A 275 -9.34 -6.24 32.07
C GLN A 275 -8.23 -6.48 31.04
N GLY A 276 -7.83 -5.46 30.27
CA GLY A 276 -6.82 -5.59 29.21
C GLY A 276 -7.25 -6.51 28.05
N VAL A 277 -8.55 -6.56 27.72
CA VAL A 277 -9.11 -7.44 26.67
C VAL A 277 -9.77 -6.66 25.53
N GLY A 278 -9.85 -7.23 24.34
CA GLY A 278 -10.56 -6.63 23.19
C GLY A 278 -9.94 -5.30 22.74
N MET A 279 -10.67 -4.20 22.88
CA MET A 279 -10.16 -2.85 22.54
C MET A 279 -9.48 -2.15 23.73
N GLY A 280 -9.24 -2.87 24.83
CA GLY A 280 -8.72 -2.33 26.10
C GLY A 280 -7.22 -2.50 26.32
N HIS A 281 -6.46 -2.88 25.29
CA HIS A 281 -5.01 -3.08 25.34
C HIS A 281 -4.22 -1.77 25.39
#